data_AF-A0A537DTZ4-F1
#
_entry.id   AF-A0A537DTZ4-F1
#
_cell.length_a   1.000
_cell.length_b   1.000
_cell.length_c   1.000
_cell.angle_alpha   90.00
_cell.angle_beta   90.00
_cell.angle_gamma   90.00
#
_symmetry.space_group_name_H-M   'P 1'
#
loop_
_entity.id
_entity.type
_entity.pdbx_description
1 polymer ?
#
loop_
_entity_poly.entity_id
_entity_poly.type
_entity_poly.pdbx_seq_one_letter_code
_entity_poly.pdbx_strand_id
1 'polypeptide(L)'
;MQSTTPVPADQGVSSGQSPRVIVQVDKPFYLPGQRLEGLVQLNLKHPTKIRSLEISFQGTENVHFTTKHGKYSTTYKATNPMVSTGIKLSGQTTLPAGTTNFPFAFDIPPDALPSYLGKAAKVTWMLSAKADVPWSGDLKQDVYPVIVNPFPRPAVTVAFENPEVSPKIRLELSSNVYQPGETVEGKLTLLEESNLRAVRLQLFLLEQAAGQGKVVGTTSGSSVENMQIGEKFEWPRDNLLAAREVPFRIPLSPQTPCSYTGKYSSTEWYLYATLDIPHHGDIHLDASFGVAMKTLPVAVIQPEGPVSPRAETPPSTPAQVVVPQETDPQESQVPMIIEILADGSAKDVVSVNNELEKRGGIVDINQVRGLCEKLVQQGRLERVGEGEFFAQYRLRTVAAAQSASP
;
A
#
# COMPACT_ATOMS: atom_id res chain seq x y z
N MET A 1 67.79 -21.95 -10.09
CA MET A 1 66.91 -21.16 -10.96
C MET A 1 65.48 -21.43 -10.50
N GLN A 2 64.88 -20.48 -9.79
CA GLN A 2 63.54 -20.61 -9.20
C GLN A 2 62.48 -20.28 -10.25
N SER A 3 61.54 -21.20 -10.49
CA SER A 3 60.38 -21.00 -11.36
C SER A 3 59.16 -20.59 -10.51
N THR A 4 58.74 -19.35 -10.69
CA THR A 4 57.63 -18.70 -9.99
C THR A 4 56.27 -19.13 -10.54
N THR A 5 55.37 -19.49 -9.62
CA THR A 5 53.93 -19.69 -9.81
C THR A 5 53.22 -18.38 -10.19
N PRO A 6 52.21 -18.38 -11.07
CA PRO A 6 51.45 -17.17 -11.38
C PRO A 6 50.39 -16.87 -10.30
N VAL A 7 50.32 -15.59 -9.94
CA VAL A 7 49.34 -14.96 -9.05
C VAL A 7 47.97 -14.89 -9.77
N PRO A 8 46.83 -15.21 -9.13
CA PRO A 8 45.52 -15.02 -9.74
C PRO A 8 45.15 -13.53 -9.81
N ALA A 9 44.61 -13.14 -10.96
CA ALA A 9 44.21 -11.78 -11.30
C ALA A 9 43.12 -11.22 -10.36
N ASP A 10 43.39 -9.99 -9.92
CA ASP A 10 42.48 -9.07 -9.26
C ASP A 10 41.23 -8.86 -10.13
N GLN A 11 40.06 -9.29 -9.64
CA GLN A 11 38.79 -9.00 -10.30
C GLN A 11 38.38 -7.57 -9.97
N GLY A 12 38.46 -6.72 -10.99
CA GLY A 12 38.17 -5.28 -10.93
C GLY A 12 36.85 -4.95 -10.25
N VAL A 13 36.96 -4.21 -9.15
CA VAL A 13 35.85 -3.53 -8.48
C VAL A 13 35.29 -2.47 -9.43
N SER A 14 33.97 -2.53 -9.65
CA SER A 14 33.19 -1.46 -10.27
C SER A 14 33.43 -0.12 -9.55
N SER A 15 34.25 0.73 -10.17
CA SER A 15 34.60 2.06 -9.70
C SER A 15 33.46 3.04 -10.01
N GLY A 16 32.69 3.48 -9.00
CA GLY A 16 31.77 4.60 -9.22
C GLY A 16 30.84 5.03 -8.08
N GLN A 17 30.42 4.15 -7.17
CA GLN A 17 29.34 4.51 -6.23
C GLN A 17 29.83 5.27 -5.00
N SER A 18 29.18 6.41 -4.70
CA SER A 18 29.38 7.18 -3.46
C SER A 18 29.14 6.33 -2.21
N PRO A 19 29.84 6.58 -1.09
CA PRO A 19 29.59 5.88 0.16
C PRO A 19 28.13 5.99 0.57
N ARG A 20 27.52 4.86 0.94
CA ARG A 20 26.11 4.82 1.32
C ARG A 20 25.80 3.63 2.23
N VAL A 21 24.76 3.80 3.03
CA VAL A 21 24.12 2.74 3.81
C VAL A 21 22.86 2.32 3.06
N ILE A 22 22.65 1.00 2.94
CA ILE A 22 21.45 0.39 2.36
C ILE A 22 20.83 -0.55 3.40
N VAL A 23 19.53 -0.46 3.62
CA VAL A 23 18.74 -1.32 4.50
C VAL A 23 17.84 -2.17 3.62
N GLN A 24 17.93 -3.49 3.79
CA GLN A 24 17.09 -4.46 3.10
C GLN A 24 16.31 -5.26 4.14
N VAL A 25 15.06 -5.55 3.82
CA VAL A 25 14.13 -6.36 4.62
C VAL A 25 13.75 -7.61 3.83
N ASP A 26 13.46 -8.71 4.52
CA ASP A 26 13.25 -10.02 3.88
C ASP A 26 11.85 -10.20 3.26
N LYS A 27 10.85 -9.47 3.76
CA LYS A 27 9.45 -9.57 3.31
C LYS A 27 8.87 -8.25 2.82
N PRO A 28 7.91 -8.30 1.88
CA PRO A 28 7.19 -7.11 1.41
C PRO A 28 6.22 -6.54 2.45
N PHE A 29 5.74 -7.37 3.37
CA PHE A 29 4.90 -6.97 4.50
C PHE A 29 5.09 -7.93 5.69
N TYR A 30 4.64 -7.49 6.86
CA TYR A 30 4.70 -8.23 8.11
C TYR A 30 3.37 -8.21 8.84
N LEU A 31 3.13 -9.26 9.64
CA LEU A 31 2.02 -9.33 10.58
C LEU A 31 2.49 -8.96 12.00
N PRO A 32 1.60 -8.47 12.87
CA PRO A 32 1.87 -8.30 14.29
C PRO A 32 2.45 -9.58 14.93
N GLY A 33 3.43 -9.42 15.80
CA GLY A 33 4.13 -10.53 16.46
C GLY A 33 5.16 -11.26 15.60
N GLN A 34 5.30 -10.94 14.30
CA GLN A 34 6.36 -11.52 13.48
C GLN A 34 7.72 -10.88 13.78
N ARG A 35 8.77 -11.63 13.42
CA ARG A 35 10.14 -11.12 13.41
C ARG A 35 10.42 -10.41 12.09
N LEU A 36 10.92 -9.19 12.21
CA LEU A 36 11.42 -8.39 11.11
C LEU A 36 12.92 -8.60 11.01
N GLU A 37 13.37 -9.15 9.89
CA GLU A 37 14.78 -9.50 9.67
C GLU A 37 15.30 -8.86 8.38
N GLY A 38 16.60 -8.61 8.35
CA GLY A 38 17.19 -7.93 7.22
C GLY A 38 18.69 -7.74 7.31
N LEU A 39 19.21 -6.97 6.34
CA LEU A 39 20.63 -6.62 6.22
C LEU A 39 20.80 -5.12 6.13
N VAL A 40 21.76 -4.59 6.90
CA VAL A 40 22.35 -3.28 6.64
C VAL A 40 23.63 -3.49 5.85
N GLN A 41 23.65 -2.96 4.64
CA GLN A 41 24.78 -3.00 3.73
C GLN A 41 25.48 -1.64 3.71
N LEU A 42 26.77 -1.61 4.04
CA LEU A 42 27.59 -0.41 3.99
C LEU A 42 28.56 -0.51 2.81
N ASN A 43 28.42 0.40 1.85
CA ASN A 43 29.26 0.48 0.66
C ASN A 43 30.27 1.61 0.81
N LEU A 44 31.56 1.30 0.74
CA LEU A 44 32.67 2.23 0.94
C LEU A 44 33.63 2.21 -0.25
N LYS A 45 34.15 3.37 -0.64
CA LYS A 45 35.13 3.48 -1.74
C LYS A 45 36.54 3.05 -1.33
N HIS A 46 36.91 3.30 -0.09
CA HIS A 46 38.22 3.03 0.49
C HIS A 46 38.03 2.49 1.91
N PRO A 47 39.05 1.83 2.50
CA PRO A 47 39.00 1.45 3.90
C PRO A 47 38.70 2.67 4.76
N THR A 48 37.61 2.62 5.52
CA THR A 48 37.05 3.79 6.21
C THR A 48 36.87 3.47 7.69
N LYS A 49 37.38 4.35 8.55
CA LYS A 49 37.11 4.28 9.99
C LYS A 49 35.67 4.72 10.23
N ILE A 50 34.92 3.93 10.99
CA ILE A 50 33.59 4.31 11.49
C ILE A 50 33.64 4.39 13.03
N ARG A 51 32.81 5.24 13.63
CA ARG A 51 32.65 5.30 15.10
C ARG A 51 31.55 4.36 15.59
N SER A 52 30.46 4.28 14.84
CA SER A 52 29.41 3.29 15.05
C SER A 52 28.63 3.03 13.76
N LEU A 53 28.01 1.86 13.72
CA LEU A 53 26.90 1.55 12.83
C LEU A 53 25.74 1.08 13.71
N GLU A 54 24.61 1.77 13.61
CA GLU A 54 23.42 1.52 14.43
C GLU A 54 22.20 1.41 13.53
N ILE A 55 21.25 0.57 13.93
CA ILE A 55 19.92 0.51 13.33
C ILE A 55 18.87 0.61 14.44
N SER A 56 17.84 1.40 14.19
CA SER A 56 16.70 1.54 15.10
C SER A 56 15.40 1.20 14.40
N PHE A 57 14.47 0.61 15.14
CA PHE A 57 13.12 0.30 14.72
C PHE A 57 12.13 1.09 15.58
N GLN A 58 11.26 1.85 14.91
CA GLN A 58 10.29 2.73 15.54
C GLN A 58 8.91 2.52 14.93
N GLY A 59 7.89 2.38 15.78
CA GLY A 59 6.49 2.29 15.39
C GLY A 59 5.70 3.39 16.09
N THR A 60 5.01 4.23 15.33
CA THR A 60 4.27 5.37 15.89
C THR A 60 2.95 5.58 15.19
N GLU A 61 1.89 5.73 15.98
CA GLU A 61 0.62 6.30 15.52
C GLU A 61 0.65 7.80 15.80
N ASN A 62 0.36 8.62 14.79
CA ASN A 62 0.32 10.07 14.90
C ASN A 62 -0.97 10.60 14.31
N VAL A 63 -1.59 11.52 15.04
CA VAL A 63 -2.74 12.30 14.60
C VAL A 63 -2.32 13.76 14.46
N HIS A 64 -2.73 14.39 13.36
CA HIS A 64 -2.53 15.81 13.12
C HIS A 64 -3.63 16.33 12.19
N PHE A 65 -4.51 17.18 12.70
CA PHE A 65 -5.52 17.86 11.90
C PHE A 65 -5.76 19.28 12.44
N THR A 66 -6.40 20.12 11.63
CA THR A 66 -6.72 21.50 11.99
C THR A 66 -8.18 21.80 11.70
N THR A 67 -8.93 22.27 12.69
CA THR A 67 -10.30 22.76 12.50
C THR A 67 -10.30 24.27 12.35
N LYS A 68 -11.26 24.80 11.58
CA LYS A 68 -11.46 26.24 11.40
C LYS A 68 -12.83 26.64 11.94
N HIS A 69 -12.86 27.69 12.76
CA HIS A 69 -14.07 28.31 13.25
C HIS A 69 -14.00 29.81 12.95
N GLY A 70 -14.65 30.23 11.86
CA GLY A 70 -14.55 31.60 11.35
C GLY A 70 -13.11 31.97 10.99
N LYS A 71 -12.57 32.99 11.67
CA LYS A 71 -11.18 33.46 11.49
C LYS A 71 -10.15 32.69 12.31
N TYR A 72 -10.59 31.83 13.23
CA TYR A 72 -9.72 31.07 14.11
C TYR A 72 -9.48 29.68 13.56
N SER A 73 -8.26 29.16 13.76
CA SER A 73 -7.93 27.78 13.46
C SER A 73 -7.25 27.14 14.67
N THR A 74 -7.60 25.90 14.97
CA THR A 74 -6.99 25.14 16.06
C THR A 74 -6.42 23.85 15.51
N THR A 75 -5.13 23.63 15.77
CA THR A 75 -4.43 22.40 15.39
C THR A 75 -4.43 21.42 16.55
N TYR A 76 -4.85 20.19 16.28
CA TYR A 76 -4.89 19.08 17.22
C TYR A 76 -3.81 18.07 16.85
N LYS A 77 -3.13 17.55 17.87
CA LYS A 77 -2.10 16.52 17.69
C LYS A 77 -2.21 15.45 18.78
N ALA A 78 -1.87 14.22 18.43
CA ALA A 78 -1.59 13.16 19.38
C ALA A 78 -0.55 12.21 18.79
N THR A 79 0.27 11.61 19.66
CA THR A 79 1.28 10.65 19.26
C THR A 79 1.25 9.49 20.24
N ASN A 80 1.19 8.27 19.72
CA ASN A 80 1.32 7.03 20.46
C ASN A 80 2.56 6.27 19.96
N PRO A 81 3.70 6.35 20.68
CA PRO A 81 4.86 5.53 20.38
C PRO A 81 4.58 4.08 20.80
N MET A 82 4.51 3.16 19.84
CA MET A 82 4.23 1.73 20.06
C MET A 82 5.51 0.95 20.31
N VAL A 83 6.59 1.29 19.59
CA VAL A 83 7.92 0.71 19.81
C VAL A 83 8.99 1.73 19.46
N SER A 84 10.10 1.70 20.20
CA SER A 84 11.32 2.43 19.87
C SER A 84 12.49 1.64 20.44
N THR A 85 13.17 0.90 19.58
CA THR A 85 14.30 0.05 19.96
C THR A 85 15.44 0.25 18.96
N GLY A 86 16.66 -0.05 19.37
CA GLY A 86 17.82 0.06 18.52
C GLY A 86 18.92 -0.88 18.94
N ILE A 87 19.71 -1.31 17.96
CA ILE A 87 20.87 -2.16 18.16
C ILE A 87 22.09 -1.55 17.48
N LYS A 88 23.24 -1.76 18.11
CA LYS A 88 24.53 -1.37 17.56
C LYS A 88 25.09 -2.55 16.76
N LEU A 89 25.16 -2.38 15.44
CA LEU A 89 25.65 -3.40 14.49
C LEU A 89 27.18 -3.44 14.43
N SER A 90 27.83 -2.29 14.62
CA SER A 90 29.28 -2.22 14.71
C SER A 90 29.73 -1.12 15.68
N GLY A 91 30.81 -1.43 16.40
CA GLY A 91 31.59 -0.47 17.17
C GLY A 91 32.53 0.37 16.30
N GLN A 92 33.42 1.08 16.99
CA GLN A 92 34.50 1.79 16.34
C GLN A 92 35.44 0.78 15.70
N THR A 93 35.56 0.83 14.37
CA THR A 93 36.40 -0.09 13.61
C THR A 93 36.79 0.54 12.27
N THR A 94 37.74 -0.06 11.58
CA THR A 94 38.04 0.27 10.17
C THR A 94 37.46 -0.81 9.30
N LEU A 95 36.51 -0.43 8.44
CA LEU A 95 35.89 -1.34 7.49
C LEU A 95 36.65 -1.31 6.16
N PRO A 96 36.73 -2.45 5.45
CA PRO A 96 37.39 -2.50 4.15
C PRO A 96 36.61 -1.69 3.09
N ALA A 97 37.29 -1.40 1.98
CA ALA A 97 36.61 -0.92 0.79
C ALA A 97 35.65 -2.00 0.25
N GLY A 98 34.62 -1.57 -0.46
CA GLY A 98 33.60 -2.45 -1.01
C GLY A 98 32.38 -2.55 -0.11
N THR A 99 31.75 -3.72 -0.12
CA THR A 99 30.46 -3.98 0.53
C THR A 99 30.66 -4.78 1.81
N THR A 100 30.14 -4.28 2.93
CA THR A 100 30.08 -5.02 4.19
C THR A 100 28.63 -5.15 4.66
N ASN A 101 28.20 -6.36 5.00
CA ASN A 101 26.83 -6.67 5.40
C ASN A 101 26.73 -6.93 6.91
N PHE A 102 25.70 -6.37 7.53
CA PHE A 102 25.40 -6.48 8.95
C PHE A 102 23.95 -6.95 9.13
N PRO A 103 23.71 -8.20 9.56
CA PRO A 103 22.35 -8.67 9.79
C PRO A 103 21.74 -7.99 11.02
N PHE A 104 20.42 -7.81 10.97
CA PHE A 104 19.64 -7.30 12.09
C PHE A 104 18.32 -8.06 12.21
N ALA A 105 17.75 -8.01 13.40
CA ALA A 105 16.42 -8.53 13.66
C ALA A 105 15.73 -7.73 14.76
N PHE A 106 14.44 -7.48 14.59
CA PHE A 106 13.56 -6.86 15.58
C PHE A 106 12.26 -7.66 15.68
N ASP A 107 11.67 -7.70 16.87
CA ASP A 107 10.36 -8.31 17.07
C ASP A 107 9.28 -7.22 16.92
N ILE A 108 8.29 -7.46 16.05
CA ILE A 108 7.14 -6.57 15.88
C ILE A 108 6.19 -6.80 17.06
N PRO A 109 5.70 -5.74 17.73
CA PRO A 109 4.74 -5.91 18.81
C PRO A 109 3.50 -6.72 18.37
N PRO A 110 2.96 -7.62 19.23
CA PRO A 110 1.79 -8.41 18.90
C PRO A 110 0.51 -7.57 18.73
N ASP A 111 0.50 -6.35 19.27
CA ASP A 111 -0.55 -5.34 19.16
C ASP A 111 -0.23 -4.25 18.11
N ALA A 112 0.74 -4.51 17.23
CA ALA A 112 1.11 -3.59 16.16
C ALA A 112 -0.09 -3.23 15.27
N LEU A 113 -0.30 -1.93 15.08
CA LEU A 113 -1.25 -1.40 14.10
C LEU A 113 -0.71 -1.55 12.67
N PRO A 114 -1.58 -1.71 11.65
CA PRO A 114 -1.15 -1.79 10.27
C PRO A 114 -0.62 -0.42 9.81
N SER A 115 0.31 -0.42 8.87
CA SER A 115 0.82 0.81 8.25
C SER A 115 -0.33 1.57 7.60
N TYR A 116 -0.41 2.86 7.89
CA TYR A 116 -1.51 3.70 7.42
C TYR A 116 -1.04 5.14 7.17
N LEU A 117 -1.56 5.75 6.10
CA LEU A 117 -1.34 7.15 5.77
C LEU A 117 -2.66 7.73 5.26
N GLY A 118 -3.36 8.44 6.14
CA GLY A 118 -4.58 9.16 5.82
C GLY A 118 -4.41 10.67 5.90
N LYS A 119 -5.52 11.39 6.03
CA LYS A 119 -5.54 12.85 6.03
C LYS A 119 -5.27 13.43 7.42
N ALA A 120 -5.86 12.83 8.44
CA ALA A 120 -5.77 13.26 9.84
C ALA A 120 -4.89 12.32 10.68
N ALA A 121 -4.66 11.09 10.25
CA ALA A 121 -3.87 10.10 10.97
C ALA A 121 -2.82 9.41 10.09
N LYS A 122 -1.77 8.91 10.74
CA LYS A 122 -0.79 8.00 10.13
C LYS A 122 -0.25 7.02 11.16
N VAL A 123 -0.02 5.80 10.73
CA VAL A 123 0.69 4.75 11.46
C VAL A 123 1.94 4.40 10.68
N THR A 124 3.10 4.71 11.23
CA THR A 124 4.39 4.55 10.55
C THR A 124 5.30 3.61 11.31
N TRP A 125 5.88 2.67 10.57
CA TRP A 125 6.93 1.76 11.04
C TRP A 125 8.20 2.09 10.28
N MET A 126 9.29 2.39 10.97
CA MET A 126 10.51 2.93 10.39
C MET A 126 11.74 2.19 10.90
N LEU A 127 12.60 1.78 9.98
CA LEU A 127 13.97 1.35 10.22
C LEU A 127 14.90 2.49 9.83
N SER A 128 15.68 2.98 10.78
CA SER A 128 16.69 4.03 10.53
C SER A 128 18.07 3.44 10.81
N ALA A 129 18.86 3.21 9.75
CA ALA A 129 20.25 2.82 9.86
C ALA A 129 21.16 4.04 9.72
N LYS A 130 22.16 4.16 10.59
CA LYS A 130 23.08 5.29 10.65
C LYS A 130 24.51 4.81 10.86
N ALA A 131 25.43 5.26 10.02
CA ALA A 131 26.87 5.08 10.19
C ALA A 131 27.54 6.44 10.47
N ASP A 132 28.22 6.55 11.61
CA ASP A 132 29.03 7.73 11.96
C ASP A 132 30.42 7.57 11.36
N VAL A 133 30.72 8.40 10.36
CA VAL A 133 32.01 8.45 9.67
C VAL A 133 32.74 9.73 10.10
N PRO A 134 33.93 9.62 10.75
CA PRO A 134 34.70 10.80 11.14
C PRO A 134 35.01 11.70 9.95
N TRP A 135 34.79 13.00 10.14
CA TRP A 135 35.13 14.04 9.15
C TRP A 135 34.35 13.92 7.82
N SER A 136 33.28 13.12 7.83
CA SER A 136 32.27 13.05 6.77
C SER A 136 30.89 13.25 7.40
N GLY A 137 29.87 13.49 6.59
CA GLY A 137 28.49 13.46 7.07
C GLY A 137 28.09 12.04 7.47
N ASP A 138 27.16 11.92 8.41
CA ASP A 138 26.59 10.62 8.78
C ASP A 138 25.91 9.99 7.56
N LEU A 139 26.24 8.74 7.25
CA LEU A 139 25.50 7.98 6.24
C LEU A 139 24.24 7.45 6.90
N LYS A 140 23.08 7.77 6.32
CA LYS A 140 21.78 7.40 6.87
C LYS A 140 20.86 6.88 5.79
N GLN A 141 20.06 5.88 6.13
CA GLN A 141 18.90 5.51 5.35
C GLN A 141 17.72 5.14 6.26
N ASP A 142 16.55 5.64 5.90
CA ASP A 142 15.28 5.28 6.51
C ASP A 142 14.49 4.38 5.54
N VAL A 143 13.95 3.28 6.03
CA VAL A 143 13.06 2.36 5.31
C VAL A 143 11.77 2.20 6.12
N TYR A 144 10.64 2.03 5.43
CA TYR A 144 9.33 1.92 6.06
C TYR A 144 8.69 0.54 5.80
N PRO A 145 8.93 -0.46 6.66
CA PRO A 145 8.27 -1.76 6.55
C PRO A 145 6.75 -1.62 6.57
N VAL A 146 6.07 -2.42 5.74
CA VAL A 146 4.61 -2.45 5.70
C VAL A 146 4.12 -3.47 6.70
N ILE A 147 3.31 -3.04 7.67
CA ILE A 147 2.60 -3.93 8.59
C ILE A 147 1.14 -4.00 8.17
N VAL A 148 0.57 -5.19 8.16
CA VAL A 148 -0.83 -5.43 7.79
C VAL A 148 -1.53 -6.21 8.90
N ASN A 149 -2.82 -5.95 9.10
CA ASN A 149 -3.58 -6.62 10.16
C ASN A 149 -4.04 -8.01 9.73
N PRO A 150 -3.93 -9.04 10.59
CA PRO A 150 -4.46 -10.36 10.33
C PRO A 150 -5.96 -10.41 10.64
N PHE A 151 -6.69 -11.20 9.87
CA PHE A 151 -8.05 -11.65 10.18
C PHE A 151 -8.03 -13.18 10.37
N PRO A 152 -7.98 -13.68 11.61
CA PRO A 152 -7.81 -15.10 11.90
C PRO A 152 -9.12 -15.89 11.93
N ARG A 153 -10.25 -15.28 11.54
CA ARG A 153 -11.58 -15.90 11.55
C ARG A 153 -12.00 -16.27 10.12
N PRO A 154 -12.84 -17.30 9.95
CA PRO A 154 -13.50 -17.53 8.67
C PRO A 154 -14.28 -16.29 8.22
N ALA A 155 -14.07 -15.92 6.97
CA ALA A 155 -14.89 -14.93 6.30
C ALA A 155 -16.34 -15.45 6.20
N VAL A 156 -17.31 -14.57 6.41
CA VAL A 156 -18.74 -14.90 6.33
C VAL A 156 -19.46 -13.89 5.45
N THR A 157 -20.47 -14.35 4.72
CA THR A 157 -21.40 -13.49 3.99
C THR A 157 -22.21 -12.66 4.97
N VAL A 158 -22.44 -11.38 4.65
CA VAL A 158 -23.20 -10.44 5.48
C VAL A 158 -24.22 -9.69 4.65
N ALA A 159 -25.37 -9.38 5.23
CA ALA A 159 -26.43 -8.62 4.57
C ALA A 159 -26.88 -7.45 5.43
N PHE A 160 -27.17 -6.33 4.78
CA PHE A 160 -27.59 -5.07 5.38
C PHE A 160 -28.89 -4.64 4.74
N GLU A 161 -29.84 -4.14 5.55
CA GLU A 161 -31.15 -3.70 5.10
C GLU A 161 -31.51 -2.39 5.82
N ASN A 162 -32.37 -1.56 5.21
CA ASN A 162 -32.96 -0.37 5.84
C ASN A 162 -34.44 -0.64 6.23
N PRO A 163 -34.71 -1.37 7.32
CA PRO A 163 -36.08 -1.84 7.61
C PRO A 163 -37.09 -0.73 7.93
N GLU A 164 -36.60 0.44 8.37
CA GLU A 164 -37.43 1.53 8.89
C GLU A 164 -37.85 2.56 7.82
N VAL A 165 -37.30 2.49 6.62
CA VAL A 165 -37.53 3.50 5.57
C VAL A 165 -37.89 2.83 4.24
N SER A 166 -38.91 3.34 3.56
CA SER A 166 -39.33 2.89 2.23
C SER A 166 -38.84 3.88 1.16
N PRO A 167 -38.30 3.43 0.01
CA PRO A 167 -38.03 2.04 -0.40
C PRO A 167 -37.05 1.26 0.47
N LYS A 168 -37.39 -0.01 0.71
CA LYS A 168 -36.51 -1.00 1.32
C LYS A 168 -35.53 -1.58 0.31
N ILE A 169 -34.25 -1.61 0.68
CA ILE A 169 -33.13 -2.17 -0.06
C ILE A 169 -32.37 -3.15 0.83
N ARG A 170 -31.79 -4.17 0.19
CA ARG A 170 -30.84 -5.09 0.79
C ARG A 170 -29.53 -5.05 0.03
N LEU A 171 -28.42 -4.93 0.78
CA LEU A 171 -27.07 -5.08 0.26
C LEU A 171 -26.42 -6.29 0.92
N GLU A 172 -26.10 -7.31 0.13
CA GLU A 172 -25.43 -8.53 0.57
C GLU A 172 -23.99 -8.54 0.07
N LEU A 173 -23.03 -8.67 0.97
CA LEU A 173 -21.61 -8.81 0.66
C LEU A 173 -21.22 -10.29 0.78
N SER A 174 -20.50 -10.80 -0.21
CA SER A 174 -19.99 -12.17 -0.22
C SER A 174 -19.11 -12.49 0.99
N SER A 175 -18.45 -11.47 1.54
CA SER A 175 -17.62 -11.54 2.74
C SER A 175 -17.73 -10.29 3.62
N ASN A 176 -17.56 -10.45 4.93
CA ASN A 176 -17.40 -9.38 5.91
C ASN A 176 -15.95 -8.85 6.02
N VAL A 177 -15.01 -9.50 5.33
CA VAL A 177 -13.60 -9.11 5.27
C VAL A 177 -13.00 -9.35 3.89
N TYR A 178 -12.22 -8.40 3.40
CA TYR A 178 -11.50 -8.49 2.12
C TYR A 178 -10.01 -8.21 2.33
N GLN A 179 -9.17 -8.77 1.47
CA GLN A 179 -7.74 -8.48 1.46
C GLN A 179 -7.46 -7.29 0.53
N PRO A 180 -6.36 -6.54 0.74
CA PRO A 180 -5.86 -5.63 -0.28
C PRO A 180 -5.69 -6.36 -1.62
N GLY A 181 -6.18 -5.78 -2.71
CA GLY A 181 -6.19 -6.40 -4.04
C GLY A 181 -7.37 -7.33 -4.33
N GLU A 182 -8.20 -7.67 -3.33
CA GLU A 182 -9.40 -8.50 -3.54
C GLU A 182 -10.54 -7.68 -4.16
N THR A 183 -11.52 -8.36 -4.76
CA THR A 183 -12.75 -7.71 -5.24
C THR A 183 -13.83 -7.79 -4.18
N VAL A 184 -14.42 -6.65 -3.82
CA VAL A 184 -15.65 -6.60 -3.02
C VAL A 184 -16.80 -7.01 -3.94
N GLU A 185 -17.34 -8.19 -3.70
CA GLU A 185 -18.43 -8.75 -4.50
C GLU A 185 -19.68 -8.88 -3.64
N GLY A 186 -20.82 -8.61 -4.25
CA GLY A 186 -22.08 -8.69 -3.56
C GLY A 186 -23.28 -8.55 -4.48
N LYS A 187 -24.44 -8.43 -3.84
CA LYS A 187 -25.74 -8.32 -4.48
C LYS A 187 -26.52 -7.18 -3.87
N LEU A 188 -27.18 -6.43 -4.74
CA LEU A 188 -28.11 -5.37 -4.38
C LEU A 188 -29.52 -5.84 -4.74
N THR A 189 -30.46 -5.75 -3.80
CA THR A 189 -31.85 -6.15 -4.04
C THR A 189 -32.78 -5.06 -3.55
N LEU A 190 -33.65 -4.57 -4.42
CA LEU A 190 -34.77 -3.74 -4.01
C LEU A 190 -35.88 -4.67 -3.48
N LEU A 191 -36.29 -4.50 -2.23
CA LEU A 191 -37.20 -5.44 -1.56
C LEU A 191 -38.68 -5.17 -1.88
N GLU A 192 -39.00 -4.00 -2.43
CA GLU A 192 -40.36 -3.58 -2.76
C GLU A 192 -40.36 -2.70 -4.02
N GLU A 193 -41.47 -2.66 -4.75
CA GLU A 193 -41.61 -1.74 -5.86
C GLU A 193 -41.57 -0.29 -5.36
N SER A 194 -40.82 0.56 -6.07
CA SER A 194 -40.70 1.96 -5.69
C SER A 194 -40.44 2.85 -6.89
N ASN A 195 -40.86 4.11 -6.76
CA ASN A 195 -40.60 5.16 -7.73
C ASN A 195 -39.23 5.79 -7.50
N LEU A 196 -38.17 4.99 -7.59
CA LEU A 196 -36.79 5.47 -7.55
C LEU A 196 -36.29 5.84 -8.95
N ARG A 197 -35.35 6.79 -9.05
CA ARG A 197 -34.66 7.11 -10.31
C ARG A 197 -33.49 6.19 -10.55
N ALA A 198 -32.68 5.98 -9.51
CA ALA A 198 -31.48 5.16 -9.57
C ALA A 198 -31.07 4.68 -8.17
N VAL A 199 -30.26 3.63 -8.13
CA VAL A 199 -29.46 3.26 -6.98
C VAL A 199 -28.00 3.48 -7.30
N ARG A 200 -27.29 4.16 -6.40
CA ARG A 200 -25.88 4.47 -6.52
C ARG A 200 -25.10 3.75 -5.44
N LEU A 201 -23.98 3.16 -5.78
CA LEU A 201 -23.10 2.48 -4.85
C LEU A 201 -21.70 3.06 -4.94
N GLN A 202 -21.12 3.41 -3.80
CA GLN A 202 -19.82 4.03 -3.70
C GLN A 202 -19.04 3.41 -2.55
N LEU A 203 -17.74 3.20 -2.75
CA LEU A 203 -16.87 2.69 -1.71
C LEU A 203 -16.25 3.85 -0.92
N PHE A 204 -16.23 3.71 0.40
CA PHE A 204 -15.67 4.72 1.29
C PHE A 204 -14.73 4.11 2.32
N LEU A 205 -13.71 4.90 2.68
CA LEU A 205 -12.87 4.71 3.85
C LEU A 205 -13.18 5.82 4.85
N LEU A 206 -13.71 5.44 6.00
CA LEU A 206 -13.89 6.32 7.14
C LEU A 206 -12.61 6.34 7.96
N GLU A 207 -11.95 7.49 8.06
CA GLU A 207 -10.87 7.74 9.02
C GLU A 207 -11.42 8.58 10.18
N GLN A 208 -11.29 8.07 11.40
CA GLN A 208 -11.58 8.84 12.61
C GLN A 208 -10.28 9.10 13.34
N ALA A 209 -10.11 10.31 13.84
CA ALA A 209 -8.92 10.70 14.59
C ALA A 209 -9.28 11.61 15.76
N ALA A 210 -8.60 11.45 16.89
CA ALA A 210 -8.76 12.26 18.08
C ALA A 210 -7.41 12.82 18.55
N GLY A 211 -7.39 14.08 18.96
CA GLY A 211 -6.15 14.76 19.36
C GLY A 211 -6.36 15.86 20.39
N GLN A 212 -5.27 16.44 20.87
CA GLN A 212 -5.28 17.54 21.84
C GLN A 212 -4.76 18.84 21.20
N GLY A 213 -5.45 19.94 21.50
CA GLY A 213 -5.07 21.30 21.09
C GLY A 213 -4.09 21.96 22.06
N LYS A 214 -3.29 22.92 21.57
CA LYS A 214 -2.33 23.69 22.37
C LYS A 214 -2.87 24.98 22.99
N VAL A 215 -4.10 25.38 22.68
CA VAL A 215 -4.70 26.60 23.24
C VAL A 215 -5.03 26.36 24.72
N VAL A 216 -4.67 27.31 25.58
CA VAL A 216 -4.81 27.23 27.04
C VAL A 216 -6.25 26.91 27.41
N GLY A 217 -6.45 25.75 28.06
CA GLY A 217 -7.75 25.11 28.25
C GLY A 217 -7.85 23.85 27.37
N THR A 218 -7.40 22.72 27.92
CA THR A 218 -7.26 21.39 27.34
C THR A 218 -8.41 21.00 26.39
N THR A 219 -8.34 21.42 25.13
CA THR A 219 -9.41 21.16 24.16
C THR A 219 -9.06 19.88 23.41
N SER A 220 -9.79 18.81 23.68
CA SER A 220 -9.83 17.64 22.81
C SER A 220 -10.53 18.02 21.50
N GLY A 221 -10.04 17.50 20.38
CA GLY A 221 -10.69 17.60 19.09
C GLY A 221 -10.84 16.22 18.48
N SER A 222 -11.76 16.12 17.53
CA SER A 222 -11.89 14.96 16.65
C SER A 222 -11.92 15.43 15.18
N SER A 223 -11.49 14.53 14.30
CA SER A 223 -11.61 14.65 12.85
C SER A 223 -12.28 13.38 12.35
N VAL A 224 -13.24 13.55 11.45
CA VAL A 224 -13.87 12.44 10.74
C VAL A 224 -13.71 12.75 9.26
N GLU A 225 -12.91 11.93 8.59
CA GLU A 225 -12.61 12.05 7.18
C GLU A 225 -13.30 10.90 6.46
N ASN A 226 -14.23 11.25 5.58
CA ASN A 226 -14.95 10.29 4.78
C ASN A 226 -14.42 10.31 3.35
N MET A 227 -13.57 9.36 3.01
CA MET A 227 -12.85 9.34 1.73
C MET A 227 -13.55 8.41 0.75
N GLN A 228 -14.09 8.97 -0.33
CA GLN A 228 -14.60 8.17 -1.45
C GLN A 228 -13.42 7.51 -2.17
N ILE A 229 -13.52 6.20 -2.38
CA ILE A 229 -12.51 5.39 -3.04
C ILE A 229 -13.10 4.82 -4.34
N GLY A 230 -12.38 5.01 -5.44
CA GLY A 230 -12.78 4.48 -6.74
C GLY A 230 -14.03 5.12 -7.33
N GLU A 231 -14.61 4.41 -8.31
CA GLU A 231 -15.73 4.89 -9.10
C GLU A 231 -17.07 4.74 -8.39
N LYS A 232 -18.03 5.54 -8.85
CA LYS A 232 -19.43 5.46 -8.45
C LYS A 232 -20.16 4.53 -9.42
N PHE A 233 -20.80 3.51 -8.89
CA PHE A 233 -21.67 2.62 -9.64
C PHE A 233 -23.09 3.17 -9.59
N GLU A 234 -23.81 3.13 -10.70
CA GLU A 234 -25.18 3.61 -10.79
C GLU A 234 -26.02 2.65 -11.62
N TRP A 235 -27.15 2.23 -11.06
CA TRP A 235 -28.17 1.48 -11.77
C TRP A 235 -29.41 2.36 -11.90
N PRO A 236 -29.84 2.69 -13.12
CA PRO A 236 -31.11 3.39 -13.32
C PRO A 236 -32.27 2.46 -13.00
N ARG A 237 -33.45 3.05 -12.75
CA ARG A 237 -34.70 2.33 -12.45
C ARG A 237 -34.95 1.13 -13.36
N ASP A 238 -34.75 1.28 -14.67
CA ASP A 238 -35.06 0.24 -15.65
C ASP A 238 -34.23 -1.04 -15.46
N ASN A 239 -33.09 -0.93 -14.78
CA ASN A 239 -32.20 -2.05 -14.43
C ASN A 239 -32.54 -2.65 -13.06
N LEU A 240 -33.47 -2.05 -12.31
CA LEU A 240 -33.81 -2.36 -10.93
C LEU A 240 -35.26 -2.85 -10.87
N LEU A 241 -35.42 -4.17 -10.89
CA LEU A 241 -36.72 -4.82 -10.64
C LEU A 241 -36.79 -5.25 -9.17
N ALA A 242 -37.96 -5.05 -8.54
CA ALA A 242 -38.18 -5.52 -7.17
C ALA A 242 -37.93 -7.04 -7.06
N ALA A 243 -37.34 -7.46 -5.95
CA ALA A 243 -36.90 -8.82 -5.65
C ALA A 243 -35.86 -9.42 -6.62
N ARG A 244 -35.36 -8.65 -7.60
CA ARG A 244 -34.26 -9.08 -8.46
C ARG A 244 -32.92 -8.69 -7.87
N GLU A 245 -32.01 -9.66 -7.80
CA GLU A 245 -30.64 -9.43 -7.39
C GLU A 245 -29.85 -8.78 -8.54
N VAL A 246 -29.19 -7.67 -8.23
CA VAL A 246 -28.23 -6.99 -9.11
C VAL A 246 -26.82 -7.23 -8.55
N PRO A 247 -25.99 -8.06 -9.20
CA PRO A 247 -24.64 -8.30 -8.73
C PRO A 247 -23.75 -7.07 -8.98
N PHE A 248 -22.77 -6.87 -8.10
CA PHE A 248 -21.73 -5.88 -8.29
C PHE A 248 -20.36 -6.46 -7.91
N ARG A 249 -19.31 -5.85 -8.47
CA ARG A 249 -17.91 -6.22 -8.27
C ARG A 249 -17.08 -4.95 -8.23
N ILE A 250 -16.39 -4.71 -7.12
CA ILE A 250 -15.58 -3.51 -6.90
C ILE A 250 -14.16 -3.95 -6.54
N PRO A 251 -13.18 -3.84 -7.47
CA PRO A 251 -11.81 -4.23 -7.17
C PRO A 251 -11.18 -3.28 -6.15
N LEU A 252 -10.59 -3.82 -5.09
CA LEU A 252 -9.73 -3.07 -4.19
C LEU A 252 -8.32 -3.01 -4.78
N SER A 253 -7.64 -1.89 -4.58
CA SER A 253 -6.21 -1.78 -4.90
C SER A 253 -5.38 -2.73 -4.02
N PRO A 254 -4.28 -3.32 -4.52
CA PRO A 254 -3.30 -4.01 -3.68
C PRO A 254 -2.67 -3.12 -2.59
N GLN A 255 -2.76 -1.80 -2.72
CA GLN A 255 -2.29 -0.82 -1.73
C GLN A 255 -3.40 -0.34 -0.79
N THR A 256 -4.61 -0.91 -0.88
CA THR A 256 -5.73 -0.56 0.00
C THR A 256 -5.33 -0.74 1.48
N PRO A 257 -5.45 0.30 2.32
CA PRO A 257 -5.09 0.20 3.73
C PRO A 257 -6.00 -0.77 4.48
N CYS A 258 -5.41 -1.51 5.41
CA CYS A 258 -6.16 -2.39 6.31
C CYS A 258 -6.98 -1.56 7.32
N SER A 259 -8.16 -2.08 7.68
CA SER A 259 -8.94 -1.60 8.82
C SER A 259 -8.15 -1.75 10.13
N TYR A 260 -8.29 -0.78 11.02
CA TYR A 260 -7.72 -0.86 12.36
C TYR A 260 -8.43 0.04 13.36
N THR A 261 -8.17 -0.22 14.64
CA THR A 261 -8.54 0.66 15.74
C THR A 261 -7.31 0.84 16.63
N GLY A 262 -6.75 2.03 16.59
CA GLY A 262 -5.61 2.47 17.39
C GLY A 262 -6.03 3.25 18.62
N LYS A 263 -5.07 3.90 19.27
CA LYS A 263 -5.32 4.69 20.49
C LYS A 263 -5.98 6.03 20.17
N TYR A 264 -5.58 6.63 19.05
CA TYR A 264 -6.01 7.96 18.66
C TYR A 264 -6.72 7.99 17.30
N SER A 265 -6.64 6.91 16.52
CA SER A 265 -7.22 6.83 15.20
C SER A 265 -7.80 5.46 14.88
N SER A 266 -8.77 5.41 13.98
CA SER A 266 -9.34 4.18 13.45
C SER A 266 -9.69 4.36 11.98
N THR A 267 -9.79 3.22 11.29
CA THR A 267 -10.25 3.16 9.91
C THR A 267 -11.29 2.07 9.72
N GLU A 268 -12.37 2.40 9.01
CA GLU A 268 -13.47 1.50 8.69
C GLU A 268 -13.82 1.62 7.21
N TRP A 269 -14.02 0.47 6.56
CA TRP A 269 -14.46 0.41 5.16
C TRP A 269 -15.95 0.16 5.12
N TYR A 270 -16.65 0.85 4.22
CA TYR A 270 -18.06 0.60 3.99
C TYR A 270 -18.46 0.93 2.55
N LEU A 271 -19.51 0.25 2.09
CA LEU A 271 -20.22 0.62 0.88
C LEU A 271 -21.39 1.52 1.23
N TYR A 272 -21.50 2.63 0.51
CA TYR A 272 -22.56 3.61 0.65
C TYR A 272 -23.54 3.45 -0.51
N ALA A 273 -24.72 2.91 -0.22
CA ALA A 273 -25.81 2.83 -1.18
C ALA A 273 -26.73 4.04 -1.03
N THR A 274 -26.96 4.78 -2.11
CA THR A 274 -27.89 5.91 -2.17
C THR A 274 -29.04 5.61 -3.13
N LEU A 275 -30.27 5.72 -2.64
CA LEU A 275 -31.49 5.60 -3.44
C LEU A 275 -31.95 7.02 -3.79
N ASP A 276 -31.85 7.37 -5.08
CA ASP A 276 -32.30 8.66 -5.62
C ASP A 276 -33.82 8.61 -5.84
N ILE A 277 -34.56 9.39 -5.07
CA ILE A 277 -36.02 9.40 -5.08
C ILE A 277 -36.52 10.75 -5.63
N PRO A 278 -37.38 10.77 -6.67
CA PRO A 278 -37.96 12.00 -7.16
C PRO A 278 -38.71 12.75 -6.06
N HIS A 279 -38.37 14.03 -5.87
CA HIS A 279 -39.08 14.95 -4.97
C HIS A 279 -39.03 14.60 -3.48
N HIS A 280 -38.16 13.68 -3.08
CA HIS A 280 -37.92 13.30 -1.69
C HIS A 280 -36.42 13.39 -1.37
N GLY A 281 -36.09 13.35 -0.07
CA GLY A 281 -34.70 13.16 0.36
C GLY A 281 -34.22 11.76 -0.03
N ASP A 282 -32.94 11.66 -0.38
CA ASP A 282 -32.31 10.39 -0.68
C ASP A 282 -32.31 9.48 0.56
N ILE A 283 -32.43 8.18 0.32
CA ILE A 283 -32.28 7.16 1.37
C ILE A 283 -30.90 6.55 1.23
N HIS A 284 -30.27 6.31 2.38
CA HIS A 284 -28.91 5.79 2.44
C HIS A 284 -28.86 4.47 3.22
N LEU A 285 -27.99 3.57 2.79
CA LEU A 285 -27.65 2.33 3.49
C LEU A 285 -26.15 2.14 3.48
N ASP A 286 -25.57 1.97 4.67
CA ASP A 286 -24.15 1.74 4.87
C ASP A 286 -23.92 0.24 5.13
N ALA A 287 -23.00 -0.37 4.39
CA ALA A 287 -22.58 -1.75 4.60
C ALA A 287 -21.09 -1.83 4.94
N SER A 288 -20.79 -1.91 6.23
CA SER A 288 -19.41 -1.99 6.74
C SER A 288 -18.78 -3.35 6.51
N PHE A 289 -17.48 -3.35 6.26
CA PHE A 289 -16.65 -4.55 6.18
C PHE A 289 -15.20 -4.25 6.60
N GLY A 290 -14.43 -5.30 6.89
CA GLY A 290 -13.01 -5.17 7.22
C GLY A 290 -12.11 -5.30 5.99
N VAL A 291 -11.00 -4.57 5.96
CA VAL A 291 -9.86 -4.90 5.08
C VAL A 291 -8.70 -5.43 5.93
N ALA A 292 -8.27 -6.66 5.69
CA ALA A 292 -7.24 -7.33 6.48
C ALA A 292 -6.69 -8.57 5.75
N MET A 293 -5.50 -9.05 6.12
CA MET A 293 -4.92 -10.29 5.60
C MET A 293 -5.62 -11.51 6.19
N LYS A 294 -6.25 -12.34 5.35
CA LYS A 294 -6.93 -13.57 5.79
C LYS A 294 -5.86 -14.61 6.17
N THR A 295 -5.81 -14.98 7.45
CA THR A 295 -4.71 -15.79 8.03
C THR A 295 -5.24 -17.01 8.76
N LEU A 296 -6.27 -17.67 8.20
CA LEU A 296 -6.89 -18.85 8.78
C LEU A 296 -5.83 -19.79 9.35
N PRO A 297 -5.89 -20.15 10.64
CA PRO A 297 -4.92 -21.07 11.20
C PRO A 297 -5.00 -22.36 10.42
N VAL A 298 -3.85 -22.83 9.91
CA VAL A 298 -3.72 -24.19 9.43
C VAL A 298 -4.15 -25.06 10.60
N ALA A 299 -5.25 -25.80 10.44
CA ALA A 299 -5.69 -26.75 11.45
C ALA A 299 -4.47 -27.59 11.82
N VAL A 300 -4.08 -27.59 13.09
CA VAL A 300 -3.08 -28.53 13.59
C VAL A 300 -3.69 -29.90 13.34
N ILE A 301 -3.24 -30.56 12.28
CA ILE A 301 -3.56 -31.95 12.01
C ILE A 301 -3.01 -32.69 13.23
N GLN A 302 -3.88 -33.01 14.18
CA GLN A 302 -3.56 -34.02 15.17
C GLN A 302 -3.20 -35.26 14.37
N PRO A 303 -2.06 -35.94 14.64
CA PRO A 303 -1.70 -37.13 13.90
C PRO A 303 -2.84 -38.14 14.06
N GLU A 304 -3.56 -38.38 12.95
CA GLU A 304 -4.60 -39.40 12.90
C GLU A 304 -3.98 -40.73 13.33
N GLY A 305 -4.59 -41.37 14.33
CA GLY A 305 -4.25 -42.74 14.71
C GLY A 305 -4.38 -43.68 13.50
N PRO A 306 -3.70 -44.83 13.51
CA PRO A 306 -3.53 -45.66 12.32
C PRO A 306 -4.87 -46.16 11.77
N VAL A 307 -5.25 -45.63 10.61
CA VAL A 307 -6.39 -46.14 9.82
C VAL A 307 -5.89 -47.31 8.98
N SER A 308 -6.51 -48.49 9.18
CA SER A 308 -6.27 -49.69 8.37
C SER A 308 -6.79 -49.52 6.93
N PRO A 309 -6.12 -50.13 5.93
CA PRO A 309 -6.42 -49.89 4.53
C PRO A 309 -7.59 -50.76 4.05
N ARG A 310 -8.53 -50.16 3.30
CA ARG A 310 -9.46 -50.94 2.47
C ARG A 310 -9.68 -50.28 1.11
N ALA A 311 -9.20 -51.01 0.11
CA ALA A 311 -9.62 -51.11 -1.29
C ALA A 311 -9.76 -49.82 -2.12
N GLU A 312 -8.77 -49.66 -3.00
CA GLU A 312 -8.71 -48.78 -4.15
C GLU A 312 -9.84 -49.05 -5.16
N THR A 313 -10.33 -47.98 -5.79
CA THR A 313 -11.04 -48.02 -7.08
C THR A 313 -10.35 -46.99 -7.99
N PRO A 314 -10.06 -47.31 -9.27
CA PRO A 314 -9.16 -46.49 -10.08
C PRO A 314 -9.80 -45.19 -10.61
N PRO A 315 -9.00 -44.14 -10.88
CA PRO A 315 -9.49 -42.85 -11.35
C PRO A 315 -9.62 -42.79 -12.88
N SER A 316 -10.65 -42.06 -13.33
CA SER A 316 -10.85 -41.62 -14.72
C SER A 316 -10.03 -40.35 -15.03
N THR A 317 -9.45 -40.32 -16.22
CA THR A 317 -8.58 -39.29 -16.81
C THR A 317 -9.22 -37.89 -16.94
N PRO A 318 -8.49 -36.78 -16.72
CA PRO A 318 -8.97 -35.43 -17.01
C PRO A 318 -8.66 -34.98 -18.45
N ALA A 319 -9.64 -34.32 -19.08
CA ALA A 319 -9.47 -33.60 -20.33
C ALA A 319 -8.83 -32.22 -20.09
N GLN A 320 -7.88 -31.84 -20.94
CA GLN A 320 -7.24 -30.52 -20.96
C GLN A 320 -8.17 -29.48 -21.59
N VAL A 321 -8.31 -28.32 -20.94
CA VAL A 321 -8.97 -27.12 -21.49
C VAL A 321 -7.89 -26.07 -21.77
N VAL A 322 -7.86 -25.61 -23.02
CA VAL A 322 -6.97 -24.57 -23.55
C VAL A 322 -7.51 -23.20 -23.15
N VAL A 323 -6.65 -22.33 -22.61
CA VAL A 323 -6.95 -20.93 -22.25
C VAL A 323 -6.56 -20.00 -23.41
N PRO A 324 -7.43 -19.10 -23.91
CA PRO A 324 -7.03 -18.02 -24.83
C PRO A 324 -6.47 -16.82 -24.05
N GLN A 325 -5.43 -16.18 -24.60
CA GLN A 325 -4.87 -14.92 -24.10
C GLN A 325 -5.75 -13.73 -24.50
N GLU A 326 -6.18 -12.92 -23.53
CA GLU A 326 -6.79 -11.60 -23.73
C GLU A 326 -5.76 -10.48 -23.50
N THR A 327 -5.80 -9.47 -24.36
CA THR A 327 -4.96 -8.26 -24.36
C THR A 327 -5.35 -7.27 -23.25
N ASP A 328 -4.34 -6.76 -22.55
CA ASP A 328 -4.41 -5.91 -21.36
C ASP A 328 -5.04 -4.50 -21.63
N PRO A 329 -6.16 -4.12 -20.95
CA PRO A 329 -6.83 -2.81 -21.10
C PRO A 329 -6.00 -1.59 -20.69
N GLN A 330 -4.80 -1.76 -20.12
CA GLN A 330 -4.00 -0.70 -19.53
C GLN A 330 -3.25 0.23 -20.53
N GLU A 331 -3.25 -0.04 -21.84
CA GLU A 331 -2.41 0.69 -22.81
C GLU A 331 -3.00 1.99 -23.39
N SER A 332 -4.27 2.31 -23.12
CA SER A 332 -4.97 3.48 -23.71
C SER A 332 -4.43 4.84 -23.25
N GLN A 333 -3.67 4.91 -22.14
CA GLN A 333 -3.22 6.18 -21.53
C GLN A 333 -1.74 6.53 -21.78
N VAL A 334 -0.99 5.62 -22.40
CA VAL A 334 0.43 5.83 -22.75
C VAL A 334 0.66 7.10 -23.59
N PRO A 335 -0.18 7.45 -24.58
CA PRO A 335 0.01 8.68 -25.37
C PRO A 335 -0.06 9.96 -24.52
N MET A 336 -0.97 10.02 -23.55
CA MET A 336 -1.16 11.20 -22.69
C MET A 336 0.02 11.44 -21.74
N ILE A 337 0.61 10.38 -21.18
CA ILE A 337 1.81 10.47 -20.32
C ILE A 337 2.99 11.06 -21.09
N ILE A 338 3.12 10.69 -22.37
CA ILE A 338 4.20 11.17 -23.23
C ILE A 338 4.01 12.65 -23.57
N GLU A 339 2.77 13.09 -23.82
CA GLU A 339 2.47 14.51 -24.01
C GLU A 339 2.76 15.35 -22.76
N ILE A 340 2.44 14.84 -21.56
CA ILE A 340 2.67 15.56 -20.29
C ILE A 340 4.17 15.80 -20.06
N LEU A 341 5.02 14.87 -20.49
CA LEU A 341 6.48 14.94 -20.33
C LEU A 341 7.19 15.56 -21.56
N ALA A 342 6.45 15.96 -22.59
CA ALA A 342 6.99 16.40 -23.88
C ALA A 342 7.80 17.71 -23.80
N ASP A 343 7.58 18.52 -22.76
CA ASP A 343 8.37 19.72 -22.46
C ASP A 343 9.81 19.41 -21.99
N GLY A 344 10.14 18.12 -21.79
CA GLY A 344 11.47 17.68 -21.40
C GLY A 344 11.82 17.97 -19.94
N SER A 345 10.86 18.43 -19.13
CA SER A 345 11.04 18.58 -17.68
C SER A 345 10.84 17.24 -16.96
N ALA A 346 11.61 17.02 -15.89
CA ALA A 346 11.40 15.86 -15.02
C ALA A 346 10.19 16.13 -14.11
N LYS A 347 9.19 15.26 -14.15
CA LYS A 347 7.99 15.37 -13.30
C LYS A 347 7.87 14.15 -12.41
N ASP A 348 7.52 14.36 -11.14
CA ASP A 348 7.21 13.26 -10.24
C ASP A 348 5.85 12.61 -10.58
N VAL A 349 5.64 11.39 -10.09
CA VAL A 349 4.40 10.62 -10.32
C VAL A 349 3.16 11.42 -9.89
N VAL A 350 3.24 12.17 -8.79
CA VAL A 350 2.14 13.02 -8.29
C VAL A 350 1.78 14.08 -9.32
N SER A 351 2.77 14.74 -9.91
CA SER A 351 2.60 15.79 -10.91
C SER A 351 2.04 15.25 -12.22
N VAL A 352 2.51 14.07 -12.66
CA VAL A 352 1.97 13.39 -13.85
C VAL A 352 0.52 12.96 -13.60
N ASN A 353 0.21 12.43 -12.42
CA ASN A 353 -1.15 12.03 -12.03
C ASN A 353 -2.11 13.23 -11.98
N ASN A 354 -1.69 14.34 -11.36
CA ASN A 354 -2.50 15.57 -11.30
C ASN A 354 -2.77 16.17 -12.70
N GLU A 355 -1.84 16.03 -13.64
CA GLU A 355 -2.01 16.54 -14.99
C GLU A 355 -2.85 15.59 -15.87
N LEU A 356 -2.79 14.27 -15.61
CA LEU A 356 -3.71 13.29 -16.18
C LEU A 356 -5.14 13.51 -15.67
N GLU A 357 -5.32 13.77 -14.37
CA GLU A 357 -6.63 14.05 -13.76
C GLU A 357 -7.32 15.25 -14.44
N LYS A 358 -6.57 16.33 -14.71
CA LYS A 358 -7.09 17.51 -15.46
C LYS A 358 -7.51 17.19 -16.90
N ARG A 359 -6.96 16.15 -17.50
CA ARG A 359 -7.24 15.71 -18.88
C ARG A 359 -8.26 14.57 -18.94
N GLY A 360 -8.88 14.20 -17.81
CA GLY A 360 -9.84 13.10 -17.72
C GLY A 360 -9.20 11.70 -17.74
N GLY A 361 -7.90 11.62 -17.42
CA GLY A 361 -7.15 10.37 -17.25
C GLY A 361 -7.32 9.75 -15.86
N ILE A 362 -6.69 8.59 -15.65
CA ILE A 362 -6.78 7.81 -14.41
C ILE A 362 -6.35 8.61 -13.18
N VAL A 363 -7.06 8.43 -12.06
CA VAL A 363 -6.78 8.99 -10.73
C VAL A 363 -6.25 7.89 -9.80
N ASP A 364 -5.19 7.21 -10.23
CA ASP A 364 -4.43 6.24 -9.41
C ASP A 364 -2.93 6.45 -9.66
N ILE A 365 -2.29 7.06 -8.67
CA ILE A 365 -0.86 7.37 -8.68
C ILE A 365 0.02 6.13 -8.91
N ASN A 366 -0.41 4.95 -8.44
CA ASN A 366 0.36 3.72 -8.61
C ASN A 366 0.20 3.14 -10.02
N GLN A 367 -0.94 3.35 -10.68
CA GLN A 367 -1.14 2.97 -12.08
C GLN A 367 -0.32 3.88 -13.02
N VAL A 368 -0.30 5.19 -12.75
CA VAL A 368 0.58 6.14 -13.46
C VAL A 368 2.04 5.74 -13.31
N ARG A 369 2.47 5.35 -12.11
CA ARG A 369 3.81 4.80 -11.88
C ARG A 369 4.06 3.51 -12.67
N GLY A 370 3.14 2.56 -12.65
CA GLY A 370 3.27 1.30 -13.40
C GLY A 370 3.46 1.54 -14.91
N LEU A 371 2.70 2.48 -15.47
CA LEU A 371 2.85 2.90 -16.86
C LEU A 371 4.19 3.60 -17.12
N CYS A 372 4.62 4.51 -16.24
CA CYS A 372 5.92 5.17 -16.33
C CYS A 372 7.09 4.17 -16.27
N GLU A 373 7.05 3.19 -15.35
CA GLU A 373 8.06 2.12 -15.25
C GLU A 373 8.05 1.20 -16.49
N LYS A 374 6.87 0.86 -17.04
CA LYS A 374 6.76 0.14 -18.31
C LYS A 374 7.41 0.93 -19.46
N LEU A 375 7.22 2.26 -19.50
CA LEU A 375 7.83 3.14 -20.49
C LEU A 375 9.33 3.32 -20.30
N VAL A 376 9.85 3.24 -19.07
CA VAL A 376 11.28 3.17 -18.78
C VAL A 376 11.88 1.87 -19.30
N GLN A 377 11.22 0.72 -19.06
CA GLN A 377 11.65 -0.58 -19.59
C GLN A 377 11.65 -0.60 -21.13
N GLN A 378 10.68 0.09 -21.75
CA GLN A 378 10.62 0.28 -23.21
C GLN A 378 11.60 1.34 -23.74
N GLY A 379 12.39 1.98 -22.86
CA GLY A 379 13.40 2.98 -23.22
C GLY A 379 12.84 4.33 -23.67
N ARG A 380 11.56 4.60 -23.46
CA ARG A 380 10.86 5.84 -23.85
C ARG A 380 10.99 6.94 -22.79
N LEU A 381 11.04 6.56 -21.51
CA LEU A 381 11.30 7.45 -20.39
C LEU A 381 12.63 7.11 -19.72
N GLU A 382 13.19 8.07 -18.99
CA GLU A 382 14.29 7.85 -18.04
C GLU A 382 13.86 8.27 -16.63
N ARG A 383 14.33 7.52 -15.63
CA ARG A 383 14.07 7.80 -14.21
C ARG A 383 15.19 8.69 -13.68
N VAL A 384 14.83 9.85 -13.14
CA VAL A 384 15.76 10.93 -12.76
C VAL A 384 15.87 11.11 -11.23
N GLY A 385 14.94 10.53 -10.44
CA GLY A 385 14.94 10.60 -8.97
C GLY A 385 14.47 9.31 -8.28
N GLU A 386 14.97 9.04 -7.07
CA GLU A 386 14.64 7.86 -6.23
C GLU A 386 13.51 8.15 -5.23
N GLY A 387 12.70 7.12 -4.93
CA GLY A 387 11.53 7.17 -4.03
C GLY A 387 10.29 6.50 -4.65
N GLU A 388 9.47 5.81 -3.84
CA GLU A 388 8.29 5.06 -4.34
C GLU A 388 7.12 5.96 -4.78
N PHE A 389 7.01 7.17 -4.23
CA PHE A 389 5.97 8.17 -4.51
C PHE A 389 6.52 9.46 -5.14
N PHE A 390 7.84 9.67 -5.07
CA PHE A 390 8.54 10.84 -5.64
C PHE A 390 9.45 10.45 -6.82
N ALA A 391 9.28 9.26 -7.39
CA ALA A 391 10.00 8.87 -8.59
C ALA A 391 9.74 9.91 -9.70
N GLN A 392 10.80 10.51 -10.22
CA GLN A 392 10.73 11.51 -11.27
C GLN A 392 11.06 10.87 -12.61
N TYR A 393 10.24 11.14 -13.62
CA TYR A 393 10.41 10.64 -14.98
C TYR A 393 10.55 11.79 -15.96
N ARG A 394 11.35 11.57 -17.00
CA ARG A 394 11.54 12.50 -18.12
C ARG A 394 11.53 11.73 -19.42
N LEU A 395 11.09 12.35 -20.51
CA LEU A 395 11.25 11.78 -21.84
C LEU A 395 12.73 11.63 -22.18
N ARG A 396 13.11 10.43 -22.64
CA ARG A 396 14.48 10.17 -23.08
C ARG A 396 14.72 10.91 -24.40
N THR A 397 15.59 11.92 -24.38
CA THR A 397 15.99 12.61 -25.61
C THR A 397 16.83 11.64 -26.44
N VAL A 398 16.37 11.31 -27.64
CA VAL A 398 17.21 10.61 -28.62
C VAL A 398 18.31 11.59 -29.00
N ALA A 399 19.54 11.36 -28.50
CA ALA A 399 20.69 12.06 -29.00
C ALA A 399 20.75 11.79 -30.51
N ALA A 400 20.59 12.84 -31.32
CA ALA A 400 20.91 12.78 -32.73
C ALA A 400 22.35 12.28 -32.83
N ALA A 401 22.52 11.06 -33.36
CA ALA A 401 23.81 10.50 -33.67
C ALA A 401 24.55 11.52 -34.53
N GLN A 402 25.65 12.05 -34.00
CA GLN A 402 26.63 12.77 -34.79
C GLN A 402 27.01 11.85 -35.94
N SER A 403 26.67 12.28 -37.15
CA SER A 403 27.22 11.78 -38.39
C SER A 403 28.73 12.03 -38.38
N ALA A 404 29.48 11.06 -37.87
CA ALA A 404 30.86 10.84 -38.25
C ALA A 404 30.85 9.92 -39.46
N SER A 405 31.35 10.43 -40.58
CA SER A 405 31.75 9.67 -41.76
C SER A 405 32.97 10.40 -42.35
N PRO A 406 33.85 9.66 -43.03
CA PRO A 406 35.27 9.49 -42.69
C PRO A 406 36.18 10.68 -42.97
#